data_AF-A0A7J4LHK5-F1
#
_entry.id   AF-A0A7J4LHK5-F1
#
_cell.length_a   1.000
_cell.length_b   1.000
_cell.length_c   1.000
_cell.angle_alpha   90.00
_cell.angle_beta   90.00
_cell.angle_gamma   90.00
#
_symmetry.space_group_name_H-M   'P 1'
#
loop_
_entity.id
_entity.type
_entity.pdbx_description
1 polymer ?
#
loop_
_entity_poly.entity_id
_entity_poly.type
_entity_poly.pdbx_seq_one_letter_code
_entity_poly.pdbx_strand_id
1 'polypeptide(L)'
;MRSTRLFSIISLAFIISLLLISSCTKLNQEDLRSQCCNECREAWSTSPAAIAPSAVNCVHFTTAKKVSTECEDYFKANKVKVTECDNN
;
A
#
# COMPACT_ATOMS: atom_id res chain seq x y z
N MET A 1 44.43 24.70 -8.86
CA MET A 1 44.19 23.70 -7.78
C MET A 1 43.09 24.06 -6.78
N ARG A 2 42.29 25.13 -6.98
CA ARG A 2 41.26 25.58 -6.00
C ARG A 2 39.84 25.05 -6.30
N SER A 3 39.52 24.74 -7.57
CA SER A 3 38.19 24.25 -7.96
C SER A 3 37.90 22.79 -7.60
N THR A 4 38.89 21.91 -7.53
CA THR A 4 38.68 20.47 -7.24
C THR A 4 38.14 20.20 -5.84
N ARG A 5 38.42 21.06 -4.86
CA ARG A 5 37.90 20.90 -3.50
C ARG A 5 36.43 21.30 -3.37
N LEU A 6 35.96 22.27 -4.16
CA LEU A 6 34.55 22.69 -4.20
C LEU A 6 33.65 21.62 -4.81
N PHE A 7 34.06 21.00 -5.92
CA PHE A 7 33.30 19.90 -6.54
C PHE A 7 33.14 18.70 -5.61
N SER A 8 34.19 18.38 -4.83
CA SER A 8 34.16 17.26 -3.89
C SER A 8 33.15 17.48 -2.74
N ILE A 9 33.05 18.70 -2.21
CA ILE A 9 32.11 19.05 -1.13
C ILE A 9 30.66 19.04 -1.64
N ILE A 10 30.41 19.56 -2.84
CA ILE A 10 29.07 19.58 -3.45
C ILE A 10 28.59 18.14 -3.73
N SER A 11 29.48 17.28 -4.22
CA SER A 11 29.17 15.87 -4.47
C SER A 11 28.86 15.10 -3.19
N LEU A 12 29.60 15.36 -2.09
CA LEU A 12 29.34 14.75 -0.79
C LEU A 12 28.00 15.20 -0.19
N ALA A 13 27.67 16.49 -0.31
CA ALA A 13 26.40 17.05 0.18
C ALA A 13 25.19 16.45 -0.56
N PHE A 14 25.32 16.18 -1.86
CA PHE A 14 24.25 15.58 -2.65
C PHE A 14 23.95 14.13 -2.23
N ILE A 15 24.98 13.35 -1.90
CA ILE A 15 24.84 11.97 -1.43
C ILE A 15 24.18 11.93 -0.05
N ILE A 16 24.55 12.85 0.85
CA ILE A 16 23.95 12.94 2.19
C ILE A 16 22.46 13.32 2.09
N SER A 17 22.10 14.26 1.22
CA SER A 17 20.69 14.62 0.97
C SER A 17 19.86 13.44 0.41
N LEU A 18 20.44 12.59 -0.45
CA LEU A 18 19.76 11.40 -0.97
C LEU A 18 19.50 10.34 0.11
N LEU A 19 20.40 10.19 1.08
CA LEU A 19 20.26 9.23 2.19
C LEU A 19 19.17 9.61 3.19
N LEU A 20 18.92 10.92 3.39
CA LEU A 20 17.91 11.42 4.33
C LEU A 20 16.46 11.16 3.88
N ILE A 21 16.20 10.97 2.58
CA ILE A 21 14.84 10.81 2.03
C ILE A 21 14.29 9.38 2.26
N SER A 22 15.16 8.39 2.50
CA SER A 22 14.74 6.97 2.56
C SER A 22 14.08 6.52 3.87
N SER A 23 13.99 7.38 4.89
CA SER A 23 13.56 6.96 6.24
C SER A 23 12.07 7.18 6.56
N CYS A 24 11.26 7.78 5.67
CA CYS A 24 9.92 8.28 6.05
C CYS A 24 8.71 7.45 5.59
N THR A 25 8.86 6.34 4.85
CA THR A 25 7.70 5.74 4.15
C THR A 25 7.09 4.48 4.78
N LYS A 26 7.57 4.01 5.94
CA LYS A 26 7.15 2.70 6.49
C LYS A 26 6.04 2.72 7.54
N LEU A 27 5.62 3.88 8.05
CA LEU A 27 4.61 3.93 9.14
C LEU A 27 3.15 3.99 8.66
N ASN A 28 2.88 4.43 7.43
CA ASN A 28 1.50 4.55 6.92
C ASN A 28 0.94 3.26 6.28
N GLN A 29 1.80 2.29 5.94
CA GLN A 29 1.37 1.18 5.09
C GLN A 29 0.57 0.11 5.87
N GLU A 30 0.85 -0.04 7.17
CA GLU A 30 0.15 -1.00 8.03
C GLU A 30 -1.26 -0.51 8.41
N ASP A 31 -1.41 0.80 8.66
CA ASP A 31 -2.69 1.44 8.94
C ASP A 31 -3.63 1.38 7.73
N LEU A 32 -3.09 1.69 6.54
CA LEU A 32 -3.84 1.63 5.28
C LEU A 32 -4.35 0.21 4.98
N ARG A 33 -3.51 -0.81 5.19
CA ARG A 33 -3.91 -2.21 5.03
C ARG A 33 -5.10 -2.54 5.94
N SER A 34 -5.03 -2.14 7.21
CA SER A 34 -6.07 -2.44 8.20
C SER A 34 -7.40 -1.78 7.84
N GLN A 35 -7.38 -0.50 7.46
CA GLN A 35 -8.57 0.22 7.00
C GLN A 35 -9.18 -0.44 5.76
N CYS A 36 -8.35 -0.73 4.75
CA CYS A 36 -8.82 -1.35 3.52
C CYS A 36 -9.35 -2.76 3.73
N CYS A 37 -8.72 -3.55 4.59
CA CYS A 37 -9.21 -4.87 4.95
C CYS A 37 -10.58 -4.81 5.64
N ASN A 38 -10.82 -3.79 6.47
CA ASN A 38 -12.12 -3.60 7.09
C ASN A 38 -13.20 -3.31 6.05
N GLU A 39 -12.92 -2.41 5.10
CA GLU A 39 -13.83 -2.11 4.01
C GLU A 39 -14.10 -3.32 3.11
N CYS A 40 -13.06 -4.08 2.77
CA CYS A 40 -13.18 -5.29 1.97
C CYS A 40 -14.06 -6.34 2.66
N ARG A 41 -13.91 -6.51 3.97
CA ARG A 41 -14.72 -7.45 4.76
C ARG A 41 -16.18 -7.02 4.84
N GLU A 42 -16.45 -5.72 5.00
CA GLU A 42 -17.82 -5.18 4.95
C GLU A 42 -18.44 -5.32 3.55
N ALA A 43 -17.65 -5.11 2.50
CA ALA A 43 -18.08 -5.33 1.13
C ALA A 43 -18.36 -6.82 0.87
N TRP A 44 -17.53 -7.72 1.39
CA TRP A 44 -17.67 -9.17 1.30
C TRP A 44 -18.89 -9.70 2.05
N SER A 45 -19.17 -9.20 3.25
CA SER A 45 -20.34 -9.64 4.04
C SER A 45 -21.67 -9.34 3.35
N THR A 46 -21.68 -8.38 2.42
CA THR A 46 -22.86 -8.01 1.60
C THR A 46 -22.79 -8.57 0.17
N SER A 47 -21.74 -9.33 -0.17
CA SER A 47 -21.60 -9.89 -1.50
C SER A 47 -22.42 -11.18 -1.63
N PRO A 48 -23.19 -11.35 -2.72
CA PRO A 48 -23.86 -12.61 -3.04
C PRO A 48 -22.90 -13.66 -3.64
N ALA A 49 -21.59 -13.49 -3.50
CA ALA A 49 -20.60 -14.35 -4.14
C ALA A 49 -20.72 -15.82 -3.66
N ALA A 50 -21.02 -16.73 -4.58
CA ALA A 50 -21.02 -18.18 -4.35
C ALA A 50 -19.60 -18.79 -4.40
N ILE A 51 -18.56 -17.96 -4.23
CA ILE A 51 -17.16 -18.31 -4.41
C ILE A 51 -16.49 -18.27 -3.04
N ALA A 52 -15.58 -19.21 -2.76
CA ALA A 52 -14.84 -19.21 -1.51
C ALA A 52 -14.01 -17.91 -1.35
N PRO A 53 -13.96 -17.31 -0.14
CA PRO A 53 -13.23 -16.06 0.09
C PRO A 53 -11.72 -16.17 -0.20
N SER A 54 -11.15 -17.39 -0.15
CA SER A 54 -9.74 -17.66 -0.48
C SER A 54 -9.41 -17.54 -1.97
N ALA A 55 -10.43 -17.60 -2.83
CA ALA A 55 -10.32 -17.50 -4.27
C ALA A 55 -10.61 -16.08 -4.80
N VAL A 56 -11.01 -15.16 -3.91
CA VAL A 56 -11.44 -13.81 -4.28
C VAL A 56 -10.48 -12.76 -3.74
N ASN A 57 -10.06 -11.84 -4.63
CA ASN A 57 -9.29 -10.66 -4.25
C ASN A 57 -10.23 -9.52 -3.85
N CYS A 58 -9.81 -8.64 -2.94
CA CYS A 58 -10.64 -7.58 -2.37
C CYS A 58 -11.22 -6.56 -3.39
N VAL A 59 -10.75 -6.54 -4.65
CA VAL A 59 -11.24 -5.66 -5.74
C VAL A 59 -12.02 -6.41 -6.82
N HIS A 60 -12.04 -7.75 -6.79
CA HIS A 60 -12.52 -8.58 -7.89
C HIS A 60 -13.80 -9.35 -7.58
N PHE A 61 -14.75 -8.72 -6.88
CA PHE A 61 -16.06 -9.32 -6.65
C PHE A 61 -17.18 -8.29 -6.69
N THR A 62 -18.36 -8.75 -7.11
CA THR A 62 -19.54 -7.90 -7.22
C THR A 62 -20.16 -7.73 -5.83
N THR A 63 -20.22 -6.49 -5.35
CA THR A 63 -20.73 -6.14 -4.02
C THR A 63 -21.78 -5.05 -4.09
N ALA A 64 -22.63 -5.00 -3.06
CA ALA A 64 -23.51 -3.85 -2.85
C ALA A 64 -22.74 -2.64 -2.28
N LYS A 65 -21.65 -2.87 -1.54
CA LYS A 65 -20.83 -1.82 -0.92
C LYS A 65 -19.48 -1.71 -1.64
N LYS A 66 -19.23 -0.58 -2.29
CA LYS A 66 -17.93 -0.28 -2.93
C LYS A 66 -16.89 0.05 -1.86
N VAL A 67 -15.67 -0.45 -2.04
CA VAL A 67 -14.50 -0.01 -1.30
C VAL A 67 -14.05 1.38 -1.81
N SER A 68 -13.40 2.16 -0.94
CA SER A 68 -12.81 3.46 -1.27
C SER A 68 -11.77 3.33 -2.38
N THR A 69 -11.62 4.36 -3.22
CA THR A 69 -10.66 4.37 -4.33
C THR A 69 -9.22 4.14 -3.87
N GLU A 70 -8.86 4.65 -2.68
CA GLU A 70 -7.54 4.45 -2.08
C GLU A 70 -7.27 2.97 -1.77
N CYS A 71 -8.30 2.24 -1.34
CA CYS A 71 -8.25 0.80 -1.11
C CYS A 71 -8.31 0.00 -2.41
N GLU A 72 -9.04 0.46 -3.43
CA GLU A 72 -8.97 -0.14 -4.76
C GLU A 72 -7.54 -0.11 -5.30
N ASP A 73 -6.86 1.03 -5.19
CA ASP A 73 -5.49 1.17 -5.68
C ASP A 73 -4.50 0.38 -4.82
N TYR A 74 -4.69 0.36 -3.49
CA TYR A 74 -3.92 -0.51 -2.60
C TYR A 74 -4.07 -1.99 -2.98
N PHE A 75 -5.29 -2.47 -3.22
CA PHE A 75 -5.55 -3.87 -3.56
C PHE A 75 -5.12 -4.22 -4.99
N LYS A 76 -5.15 -3.28 -5.94
CA LYS A 76 -4.55 -3.47 -7.27
C LYS A 76 -3.03 -3.66 -7.17
N ALA A 77 -2.37 -2.89 -6.31
CA ALA A 77 -0.92 -2.97 -6.11
C ALA A 77 -0.49 -4.22 -5.32
N ASN A 78 -1.25 -4.62 -4.30
CA ASN A 78 -0.86 -5.67 -3.35
C ASN A 78 -1.56 -7.02 -3.57
N LYS A 79 -2.61 -7.08 -4.41
CA LYS A 79 -3.40 -8.30 -4.73
C LYS A 79 -3.87 -9.07 -3.49
N VAL A 80 -4.37 -8.35 -2.48
CA VAL A 80 -4.81 -8.93 -1.21
C VAL A 80 -6.12 -9.70 -1.40
N LYS A 81 -6.17 -10.91 -0.85
CA LYS A 81 -7.36 -11.77 -0.81
C LYS A 81 -8.24 -11.47 0.39
N VAL A 82 -9.52 -11.79 0.27
CA VAL A 82 -10.48 -11.62 1.38
C VAL A 82 -10.01 -12.39 2.62
N THR A 83 -9.48 -13.62 2.47
CA THR A 83 -8.96 -14.40 3.60
C THR A 83 -7.73 -13.79 4.28
N GLU A 84 -6.95 -12.95 3.58
CA GLU A 84 -5.81 -12.26 4.18
C GLU A 84 -6.23 -11.08 5.08
N CYS A 85 -7.49 -10.66 4.95
CA CYS A 85 -8.14 -9.67 5.82
C CYS A 85 -8.98 -10.31 6.95
N ASP A 86 -9.15 -11.64 6.93
CA ASP A 86 -9.93 -12.40 7.93
C ASP A 86 -9.05 -12.90 9.10
N ASN A 87 -7.73 -13.01 8.90
CA ASN A 87 -6.77 -13.57 9.86
C ASN A 87 -6.04 -12.51 10.72
N ASN A 88 -6.62 -11.33 10.96
CA ASN A 88 -6.03 -10.28 11.80
C ASN A 88 -6.99 -9.81 12.90
#